data_AF-A0A3B6VR84-F1
#
_entry.id   AF-A0A3B6VR84-F1
#
_cell.length_a   1.000
_cell.length_b   1.000
_cell.length_c   1.000
_cell.angle_alpha   90.00
_cell.angle_beta   90.00
_cell.angle_gamma   90.00
#
_symmetry.space_group_name_H-M   'P 1'
#
loop_
_entity.id
_entity.type
_entity.pdbx_description
1 polymer ?
#
loop_
_entity_poly.entity_id
_entity_poly.type
_entity_poly.pdbx_seq_one_letter_code
_entity_poly.pdbx_strand_id
1 'polypeptide(L)'
;MKITLDMSISNLLDSFDREFGITLGIYKGAKKSNNIKLFEIADPRKNQKASIVIDKDTSVETLEAMFRDKFGIRVQVKDRDGNTVSQSSTLGGIRKLSKDYIDEDERHKKISLVDDDDEDANEEDNKETKKELNKNTKKNTEKKKNKTYLLNFHSNKTNKHITSPEEKIKDIDKYYLNFQRTERYKAMVNLLSCMEESKLLYPDSEDLINHINDIKIKSVNISNVSIKKRKFAIFVLIIITAIFSLISIGIWGFDFYNKIKREKMIESIIKDIDNLRLQKGTLMESGNIAEASAIDENINSKSEQINIIKNNKKVSLAYYSISLAVLLAIILSICMVRLNKFDVTSSRFRKDN
;
A
#
# COMPACT_ATOMS: atom_id res chain seq x y z
N MET A 1 24.77 12.62 -22.14
CA MET A 1 24.83 11.41 -21.28
C MET A 1 24.66 10.13 -22.08
N LYS A 2 25.46 9.07 -21.84
CA LYS A 2 25.21 7.72 -22.38
C LYS A 2 24.78 6.75 -21.27
N ILE A 3 23.68 6.03 -21.47
CA ILE A 3 23.07 5.10 -20.51
C ILE A 3 23.08 3.68 -21.06
N THR A 4 23.54 2.72 -20.25
CA THR A 4 23.56 1.29 -20.54
C THR A 4 22.82 0.50 -19.45
N LEU A 5 22.39 -0.73 -19.75
CA LEU A 5 21.66 -1.59 -18.81
C LEU A 5 22.50 -2.12 -17.63
N ASP A 6 23.83 -2.07 -17.75
CA ASP A 6 24.75 -2.51 -16.70
C ASP A 6 24.91 -1.49 -15.55
N MET A 7 24.43 -0.25 -15.74
CA MET A 7 24.46 0.79 -14.72
C MET A 7 23.49 0.47 -13.57
N SER A 8 23.91 0.75 -12.34
CA SER A 8 23.02 0.73 -11.18
C SER A 8 22.05 1.89 -11.24
N ILE A 9 20.86 1.70 -10.68
CA ILE A 9 19.86 2.78 -10.68
C ILE A 9 20.36 3.98 -9.86
N SER A 10 21.02 3.78 -8.72
CA SER A 10 21.63 4.88 -7.95
C SER A 10 22.59 5.72 -8.79
N ASN A 11 23.52 5.09 -9.50
CA ASN A 11 24.51 5.81 -10.31
C ASN A 11 23.84 6.54 -11.48
N LEU A 12 22.79 5.97 -12.06
CA LEU A 12 22.00 6.64 -13.10
C LEU A 12 21.32 7.89 -12.52
N LEU A 13 20.67 7.80 -11.36
CA LEU A 13 19.99 8.94 -10.74
C LEU A 13 20.97 10.06 -10.41
N ASP A 14 22.11 9.72 -9.81
CA ASP A 14 23.13 10.70 -9.41
C ASP A 14 23.81 11.37 -10.62
N SER A 15 24.06 10.59 -11.68
CA SER A 15 24.67 11.12 -12.91
C SER A 15 23.69 11.99 -13.71
N PHE A 16 22.41 11.61 -13.72
CA PHE A 16 21.35 12.37 -14.40
C PHE A 16 21.09 13.71 -13.69
N ASP A 17 21.04 13.71 -12.36
CA ASP A 17 20.92 14.95 -11.58
C ASP A 17 22.15 15.85 -11.75
N ARG A 18 23.36 15.29 -11.77
CA ARG A 18 24.58 16.08 -12.00
C ARG A 18 24.64 16.72 -13.39
N GLU A 19 24.23 16.00 -14.43
CA GLU A 19 24.36 16.46 -15.82
C GLU A 19 23.24 17.42 -16.23
N PHE A 20 22.02 17.19 -15.73
CA PHE A 20 20.83 17.96 -16.14
C PHE A 20 20.26 18.84 -15.02
N GLY A 21 20.65 18.65 -13.76
CA GLY A 21 20.15 19.39 -12.60
C GLY A 21 18.72 18.99 -12.19
N ILE A 22 18.25 17.83 -12.63
CA ILE A 22 16.85 17.39 -12.59
C ILE A 22 16.83 15.93 -12.12
N THR A 23 15.80 15.53 -11.37
CA THR A 23 15.68 14.19 -10.83
C THR A 23 14.98 13.23 -11.79
N LEU A 24 15.50 12.01 -11.94
CA LEU A 24 14.83 10.96 -12.71
C LEU A 24 14.06 10.00 -11.76
N GLY A 25 12.79 9.73 -12.07
CA GLY A 25 11.98 8.73 -11.39
C GLY A 25 11.92 7.44 -12.21
N ILE A 26 12.33 6.30 -11.65
CA ILE A 26 12.30 5.01 -12.36
C ILE A 26 11.28 4.10 -11.68
N TYR A 27 10.37 3.51 -12.46
CA TYR A 27 9.39 2.56 -11.95
C TYR A 27 10.01 1.15 -11.83
N LYS A 28 10.16 0.66 -10.60
CA LYS A 28 10.92 -0.58 -10.29
C LYS A 28 10.04 -1.80 -9.95
N GLY A 29 8.72 -1.67 -10.01
CA GLY A 29 7.79 -2.68 -9.46
C GLY A 29 7.79 -2.73 -7.92
N ALA A 30 7.16 -3.74 -7.33
CA ALA A 30 6.96 -3.83 -5.88
C ALA A 30 8.28 -3.86 -5.09
N LYS A 31 8.54 -2.80 -4.29
CA LYS A 31 9.57 -2.69 -3.25
C LYS A 31 10.99 -3.18 -3.63
N LYS A 32 11.48 -2.89 -4.84
CA LYS A 32 12.90 -3.15 -5.18
C LYS A 32 13.82 -1.99 -4.73
N SER A 33 15.02 -2.33 -4.26
CA SER A 33 16.06 -1.38 -3.79
C SER A 33 16.60 -0.49 -4.91
N ASN A 34 17.18 0.66 -4.56
CA ASN A 34 17.83 1.57 -5.51
C ASN A 34 19.20 1.08 -6.00
N ASN A 35 19.80 0.07 -5.35
CA ASN A 35 21.12 -0.48 -5.69
C ASN A 35 21.10 -1.61 -6.73
N ILE A 36 19.95 -1.90 -7.34
CA ILE A 36 19.85 -2.91 -8.41
C ILE A 36 20.32 -2.32 -9.75
N LYS A 37 20.74 -3.20 -10.68
CA LYS A 37 21.06 -2.79 -12.06
C LYS A 37 19.80 -2.56 -12.90
N LEU A 38 19.89 -1.69 -13.91
CA LEU A 38 18.79 -1.45 -14.86
C LEU A 38 18.39 -2.73 -15.60
N PHE A 39 19.33 -3.63 -15.88
CA PHE A 39 19.07 -4.94 -16.46
C PHE A 39 18.01 -5.76 -15.69
N GLU A 40 17.98 -5.68 -14.35
CA GLU A 40 17.08 -6.47 -13.51
C GLU A 40 15.61 -5.99 -13.52
N ILE A 41 15.37 -4.82 -14.10
CA ILE A 41 14.03 -4.25 -14.30
C ILE A 41 13.68 -4.04 -15.77
N ALA A 42 14.65 -4.25 -16.68
CA ALA A 42 14.43 -4.19 -18.11
C ALA A 42 13.59 -5.37 -18.59
N ASP A 43 12.84 -5.16 -19.67
CA ASP A 43 12.09 -6.25 -20.30
C ASP A 43 13.08 -7.21 -20.98
N PRO A 44 13.13 -8.51 -20.58
CA PRO A 44 14.07 -9.47 -21.16
C PRO A 44 13.84 -9.71 -22.65
N ARG A 45 12.68 -9.30 -23.20
CA ARG A 45 12.32 -9.39 -24.63
C ARG A 45 12.90 -8.25 -25.47
N LYS A 46 13.57 -7.27 -24.85
CA LYS A 46 14.19 -6.12 -25.51
C LYS A 46 15.71 -6.29 -25.67
N ASN A 47 16.32 -5.39 -26.45
CA ASN A 47 17.74 -5.49 -26.79
C ASN A 47 18.64 -5.22 -25.56
N GLN A 48 19.16 -6.30 -24.97
CA GLN A 48 19.98 -6.26 -23.74
C GLN A 48 21.33 -5.53 -23.92
N LYS A 49 21.76 -5.26 -25.16
CA LYS A 49 22.96 -4.48 -25.50
C LYS A 49 22.67 -3.05 -25.97
N ALA A 50 21.42 -2.59 -25.89
CA ALA A 50 21.07 -1.24 -26.32
C ALA A 50 21.71 -0.18 -25.39
N SER A 51 22.03 0.97 -25.96
CA SER A 51 22.35 2.18 -25.19
C SER A 51 21.46 3.34 -25.62
N ILE A 52 21.21 4.23 -24.68
CA ILE A 52 20.50 5.50 -24.91
C ILE A 52 21.52 6.61 -24.78
N VAL A 53 21.52 7.54 -25.71
CA VAL A 53 22.27 8.81 -25.63
C VAL A 53 21.25 9.92 -25.47
N ILE A 54 21.45 10.78 -24.48
CA ILE A 54 20.54 11.85 -24.09
C ILE A 54 21.33 13.14 -24.00
N ASP A 55 20.83 14.18 -24.64
CA ASP A 55 21.39 15.53 -24.63
C ASP A 55 20.40 16.52 -24.00
N LYS A 56 20.87 17.73 -23.69
CA LYS A 56 20.06 18.78 -23.06
C LYS A 56 18.82 19.17 -23.87
N ASP A 57 18.89 19.04 -25.20
CA ASP A 57 17.78 19.36 -26.11
C ASP A 57 16.75 18.23 -26.23
N THR A 58 17.02 17.08 -25.60
CA THR A 58 16.07 15.96 -25.60
C THR A 58 14.83 16.35 -24.80
N SER A 59 13.65 16.17 -25.37
CA SER A 59 12.38 16.38 -24.67
C SER A 59 12.13 15.26 -23.66
N VAL A 60 11.37 15.57 -22.61
CA VAL A 60 10.95 14.58 -21.61
C VAL A 60 10.16 13.44 -22.27
N GLU A 61 9.32 13.74 -23.26
CA GLU A 61 8.58 12.72 -24.02
C GLU A 61 9.52 11.76 -24.77
N THR A 62 10.52 12.30 -25.48
CA THR A 62 11.48 11.48 -26.22
C THR A 62 12.32 10.63 -25.28
N LEU A 63 12.71 11.17 -24.12
CA LEU A 63 13.41 10.41 -23.08
C LEU A 63 12.57 9.23 -22.57
N GLU A 64 11.32 9.48 -22.17
CA GLU A 64 10.40 8.44 -21.67
C GLU A 64 10.15 7.35 -22.73
N ALA A 65 10.00 7.75 -23.99
CA ALA A 65 9.86 6.83 -25.12
C ALA A 65 11.12 5.98 -25.31
N MET A 66 12.32 6.58 -25.28
CA MET A 66 13.57 5.82 -25.45
C MET A 66 13.76 4.75 -24.38
N PHE A 67 13.45 5.06 -23.11
CA PHE A 67 13.52 4.08 -22.02
C PHE A 67 12.49 2.96 -22.16
N ARG A 68 11.26 3.29 -22.56
CA ARG A 68 10.20 2.30 -22.79
C ARG A 68 10.52 1.40 -23.99
N ASP A 69 10.99 1.97 -25.08
CA ASP A 69 11.08 1.27 -26.36
C ASP A 69 12.36 0.44 -26.45
N LYS A 70 13.49 0.96 -25.93
CA LYS A 70 14.80 0.26 -25.91
C LYS A 70 15.00 -0.64 -24.70
N PHE A 71 14.55 -0.23 -23.51
CA PHE A 71 14.78 -0.98 -22.27
C PHE A 71 13.52 -1.63 -21.69
N GLY A 72 12.33 -1.26 -22.15
CA GLY A 72 11.07 -1.73 -21.54
C GLY A 72 10.79 -1.11 -20.17
N ILE A 73 11.52 -0.06 -19.78
CA ILE A 73 11.46 0.56 -18.46
C ILE A 73 10.61 1.83 -18.55
N ARG A 74 9.68 2.00 -17.59
CA ARG A 74 8.95 3.27 -17.45
C ARG A 74 9.72 4.22 -16.54
N VAL A 75 10.01 5.40 -17.06
CA VAL A 75 10.67 6.49 -16.34
C VAL A 75 9.77 7.73 -16.32
N GLN A 76 10.04 8.64 -15.40
CA GLN A 76 9.32 9.89 -15.23
C GLN A 76 10.32 10.96 -14.79
N VAL A 77 10.39 12.09 -15.49
CA VAL A 77 11.28 13.20 -15.10
C VAL A 77 10.61 14.06 -14.03
N LYS A 78 11.37 14.42 -12.99
CA LYS A 78 10.93 15.24 -11.87
C LYS A 78 11.85 16.43 -11.66
N ASP A 79 11.28 17.61 -11.45
CA ASP A 79 12.00 18.81 -11.07
C ASP A 79 12.66 18.66 -9.68
N ARG A 80 13.54 19.58 -9.30
CA ARG A 80 14.17 19.65 -7.97
C ARG A 80 13.15 19.67 -6.83
N ASP A 81 11.98 20.27 -7.06
CA ASP A 81 10.87 20.30 -6.10
C ASP A 81 10.08 18.97 -6.04
N GLY A 82 10.50 17.94 -6.79
CA GLY A 82 9.84 16.64 -6.86
C GLY A 82 8.57 16.61 -7.73
N ASN A 83 8.25 17.72 -8.40
CA ASN A 83 7.12 17.85 -9.32
C ASN A 83 7.41 17.15 -10.65
N THR A 84 6.41 16.49 -11.23
CA THR A 84 6.58 15.88 -12.56
C THR A 84 6.67 16.97 -13.62
N VAL A 85 7.64 16.85 -14.52
CA VAL A 85 7.88 17.88 -15.53
C VAL A 85 7.05 17.64 -16.80
N SER A 86 6.71 18.71 -17.52
CA SER A 86 5.92 18.62 -18.75
C SER A 86 6.67 17.83 -19.83
N GLN A 87 5.95 16.98 -20.55
CA GLN A 87 6.48 16.11 -21.61
C GLN A 87 7.05 16.90 -22.80
N SER A 88 6.53 18.11 -23.05
CA SER A 88 6.99 19.01 -24.12
C SER A 88 8.25 19.81 -23.77
N SER A 89 8.68 19.79 -22.51
CA SER A 89 9.87 20.53 -22.06
C SER A 89 11.15 19.75 -22.36
N THR A 90 12.21 20.46 -22.74
CA THR A 90 13.56 19.88 -22.91
C THR A 90 14.26 19.80 -21.57
N LEU A 91 15.16 18.82 -21.40
CA LEU A 91 15.94 18.67 -20.17
C LEU A 91 16.72 19.96 -19.83
N GLY A 92 17.21 20.68 -20.83
CA GLY A 92 17.86 21.98 -20.66
C GLY A 92 16.90 23.11 -20.29
N GLY A 93 15.67 23.12 -20.83
CA GLY A 93 14.67 24.15 -20.53
C GLY A 93 14.13 24.07 -19.11
N ILE A 94 14.02 22.85 -18.58
CA ILE A 94 13.56 22.60 -17.20
C ILE A 94 14.56 23.15 -16.18
N ARG A 95 15.87 23.00 -16.46
CA ARG A 95 16.94 23.55 -15.64
C ARG A 95 16.81 25.07 -15.46
N LYS A 96 16.45 25.79 -16.54
CA LYS A 96 16.29 27.26 -16.56
C LYS A 96 15.02 27.77 -15.86
N LEU A 97 13.99 26.93 -15.72
CA LEU A 97 12.70 27.30 -15.10
C LEU A 97 12.71 27.18 -13.58
N SER A 98 13.72 26.53 -13.00
CA SER A 98 13.88 26.43 -11.55
C SER A 98 14.23 27.82 -10.96
N LYS A 99 13.52 28.22 -9.90
CA LYS A 99 13.50 29.59 -9.36
C LYS A 99 14.86 30.09 -8.82
N ASP A 100 15.83 29.18 -8.69
CA ASP A 100 17.19 29.42 -8.21
C ASP A 100 18.27 29.25 -9.32
N TYR A 101 17.88 29.18 -10.61
CA TYR A 101 18.84 29.08 -11.70
C TYR A 101 19.51 30.43 -12.00
N ILE A 102 20.77 30.55 -11.59
CA ILE A 102 21.68 31.60 -12.08
C ILE A 102 22.51 30.94 -13.19
N ASP A 103 22.39 31.44 -14.43
CA ASP A 103 23.25 31.01 -15.52
C ASP A 103 24.67 31.48 -15.20
N GLU A 104 25.62 30.55 -15.05
CA GLU A 104 27.02 30.94 -14.77
C GLU A 104 27.63 31.74 -15.94
N ASP A 105 27.09 31.59 -17.15
CA ASP A 105 27.49 32.33 -18.35
C ASP A 105 26.92 33.77 -18.41
N GLU A 106 25.83 34.08 -17.69
CA GLU A 106 25.25 35.44 -17.65
C GLU A 106 25.89 36.36 -16.59
N ARG A 107 26.68 35.81 -15.65
CA ARG A 107 27.41 36.62 -14.65
C ARG A 107 28.43 37.59 -15.26
N HIS A 108 28.84 37.40 -16.51
CA HIS A 108 29.87 38.22 -17.14
C HIS A 108 29.35 39.28 -18.12
N LYS A 109 28.02 39.49 -18.27
CA LYS A 109 27.52 40.37 -19.34
C LYS A 109 26.58 41.51 -18.95
N LYS A 110 26.31 41.71 -17.66
CA LYS A 110 25.64 42.94 -17.18
C LYS A 110 26.16 43.33 -15.81
N ILE A 111 27.20 44.17 -15.81
CA ILE A 111 27.29 45.46 -15.11
C ILE A 111 28.50 46.16 -15.73
N SER A 112 28.25 46.99 -16.73
CA SER A 112 29.14 48.07 -17.16
C SER A 112 28.27 49.31 -17.29
N LEU A 113 28.01 49.93 -16.15
CA LEU A 113 27.58 51.31 -15.96
C LEU A 113 28.48 51.75 -14.80
N VAL A 114 29.67 52.28 -15.10
CA VAL A 114 29.94 53.72 -15.23
C VAL A 114 29.20 54.47 -14.12
N ASP A 115 29.90 54.62 -13.00
CA ASP A 115 29.87 55.83 -12.19
C ASP A 115 31.34 56.18 -11.96
N ASP A 116 31.74 57.32 -12.53
CA ASP A 116 32.94 58.07 -12.14
C ASP A 116 32.72 58.56 -10.70
N ASP A 117 33.69 58.30 -9.83
CA ASP A 117 34.25 59.29 -8.90
C ASP A 117 35.36 58.64 -8.06
N ASP A 118 36.54 59.16 -8.35
CA ASP A 118 37.81 59.26 -7.63
C ASP A 118 38.02 58.62 -6.24
N GLU A 119 39.19 57.97 -6.18
CA GLU A 119 40.20 58.02 -5.12
C GLU A 119 39.76 57.85 -3.65
N ASP A 120 40.06 56.68 -3.08
CA ASP A 120 41.16 56.62 -2.11
C ASP A 120 41.62 55.19 -1.75
N ALA A 121 42.94 55.02 -1.83
CA ALA A 121 43.84 54.18 -1.03
C ALA A 121 43.64 52.64 -0.94
N ASN A 122 44.43 51.96 -1.77
CA ASN A 122 45.46 50.95 -1.45
C ASN A 122 45.24 49.83 -0.41
N GLU A 123 45.48 48.60 -0.92
CA GLU A 123 46.35 47.53 -0.37
C GLU A 123 45.99 46.98 1.03
N GLU A 124 45.89 45.67 1.30
CA GLU A 124 46.72 44.57 0.81
C GLU A 124 46.10 43.21 1.21
N ASP A 125 46.54 42.17 0.49
CA ASP A 125 46.35 40.73 0.70
C ASP A 125 46.50 40.24 2.17
N ASN A 126 45.73 39.24 2.62
CA ASN A 126 46.05 37.82 2.40
C ASN A 126 45.20 36.86 3.27
N LYS A 127 45.16 35.62 2.78
CA LYS A 127 44.26 34.48 3.05
C LYS A 127 44.39 33.75 4.41
N GLU A 128 43.31 32.98 4.66
CA GLU A 128 43.22 31.68 5.38
C GLU A 128 43.36 31.75 6.93
N THR A 129 42.56 31.10 7.80
CA THR A 129 41.97 29.76 7.75
C THR A 129 40.94 29.57 8.89
N LYS A 130 39.94 28.70 8.65
CA LYS A 130 39.08 27.87 9.54
C LYS A 130 39.36 27.95 11.06
N LYS A 131 38.40 28.35 11.91
CA LYS A 131 37.27 27.58 12.52
C LYS A 131 37.65 26.21 13.11
N GLU A 132 37.66 26.14 14.45
CA GLU A 132 37.19 24.98 15.21
C GLU A 132 36.69 25.34 16.63
N LEU A 133 35.81 24.45 17.14
CA LEU A 133 35.38 24.20 18.53
C LEU A 133 34.17 24.93 19.17
N ASN A 134 33.03 24.22 19.11
CA ASN A 134 32.27 23.61 20.23
C ASN A 134 31.95 24.39 21.52
N LYS A 135 30.67 24.33 21.93
CA LYS A 135 30.23 23.52 23.10
C LYS A 135 28.70 23.41 23.26
N ASN A 136 28.27 22.20 23.62
CA ASN A 136 26.96 21.74 24.10
C ASN A 136 26.47 22.54 25.34
N THR A 137 25.22 22.54 25.85
CA THR A 137 24.22 21.46 26.06
C THR A 137 22.92 22.01 26.69
N LYS A 138 21.77 21.34 26.45
CA LYS A 138 20.52 21.17 27.30
C LYS A 138 19.63 22.42 27.56
N LYS A 139 18.30 22.40 27.50
CA LYS A 139 17.29 21.43 28.00
C LYS A 139 15.88 21.72 27.44
N ASN A 140 15.10 20.64 27.29
CA ASN A 140 13.64 20.46 27.14
C ASN A 140 12.66 21.65 27.20
N THR A 141 11.73 21.67 26.23
CA THR A 141 10.30 21.86 26.51
C THR A 141 9.46 21.10 25.48
N GLU A 142 8.67 20.14 25.98
CA GLU A 142 7.65 19.42 25.22
C GLU A 142 6.57 20.39 24.74
N LYS A 143 6.32 20.44 23.43
CA LYS A 143 5.04 20.90 22.88
C LYS A 143 4.48 19.79 22.00
N LYS A 144 3.37 19.21 22.47
CA LYS A 144 2.46 18.30 21.74
C LYS A 144 2.22 18.84 20.32
N LYS A 145 2.81 18.20 19.32
CA LYS A 145 2.40 18.38 17.91
C LYS A 145 1.27 17.41 17.63
N ASN A 146 0.06 17.94 17.55
CA ASN A 146 -1.08 17.26 16.95
C ASN A 146 -0.66 16.76 15.56
N LYS A 147 -0.65 15.44 15.35
CA LYS A 147 -0.47 14.84 14.04
C LYS A 147 -1.73 15.13 13.21
N THR A 148 -1.72 16.23 12.48
CA THR A 148 -2.68 16.49 11.42
C THR A 148 -2.30 15.58 10.26
N TYR A 149 -3.15 14.59 10.00
CA TYR A 149 -3.02 13.70 8.85
C TYR A 149 -3.22 14.55 7.59
N LEU A 150 -2.13 14.92 6.92
CA LEU A 150 -2.19 15.49 5.57
C LEU A 150 -2.84 14.46 4.64
N LEU A 151 -4.06 14.77 4.19
CA LEU A 151 -4.69 14.06 3.09
C LEU A 151 -3.76 14.21 1.88
N ASN A 152 -3.29 13.08 1.34
CA ASN A 152 -2.66 13.05 0.02
C ASN A 152 -3.71 13.45 -1.01
N PHE A 153 -3.66 14.71 -1.43
CA PHE A 153 -4.33 15.19 -2.63
C PHE A 153 -3.75 14.42 -3.81
N HIS A 154 -4.60 13.64 -4.48
CA HIS A 154 -4.27 13.15 -5.82
C HIS A 154 -4.17 14.37 -6.72
N SER A 155 -2.94 14.82 -7.01
CA SER A 155 -2.68 15.82 -8.04
C SER A 155 -3.06 15.23 -9.40
N ASN A 156 -4.33 15.39 -9.77
CA ASN A 156 -4.71 15.32 -11.17
C ASN A 156 -4.00 16.48 -11.86
N LYS A 157 -3.08 16.13 -12.78
CA LYS A 157 -2.57 16.92 -13.90
C LYS A 157 -2.93 18.42 -13.85
N THR A 158 -2.03 19.24 -13.32
CA THR A 158 -2.09 20.68 -13.49
C THR A 158 -1.60 21.04 -14.89
N ASN A 159 -2.53 21.28 -15.81
CA ASN A 159 -2.35 22.37 -16.76
C ASN A 159 -3.04 23.59 -16.15
N LYS A 160 -2.24 24.64 -15.91
CA LYS A 160 -2.72 25.98 -15.56
C LYS A 160 -3.57 26.51 -16.71
N HIS A 161 -4.86 26.66 -16.46
CA HIS A 161 -5.58 27.88 -16.83
C HIS A 161 -6.17 28.41 -15.54
N ILE A 162 -6.08 29.72 -15.31
CA ILE A 162 -6.97 30.40 -14.36
C ILE A 162 -8.37 30.08 -14.85
N THR A 163 -8.97 29.06 -14.24
CA THR A 163 -10.19 28.41 -14.69
C THR A 163 -11.30 29.27 -14.12
N SER A 164 -12.09 29.94 -14.96
CA SER A 164 -13.19 30.80 -14.53
C SER A 164 -14.05 30.11 -13.44
N PRO A 165 -14.65 30.84 -12.49
CA PRO A 165 -15.59 30.26 -11.53
C PRO A 165 -16.61 29.30 -12.17
N GLU A 166 -17.07 29.61 -13.39
CA GLU A 166 -17.97 28.78 -14.19
C GLU A 166 -17.38 27.44 -14.64
N GLU A 167 -16.08 27.38 -14.94
CA GLU A 167 -15.41 26.13 -15.31
C GLU A 167 -15.19 25.24 -14.08
N LYS A 168 -14.90 25.85 -12.92
CA LYS A 168 -14.85 25.12 -11.64
C LYS A 168 -16.21 24.56 -11.24
N ILE A 169 -17.31 25.27 -11.50
CA ILE A 169 -18.67 24.74 -11.35
C ILE A 169 -18.86 23.46 -12.19
N LYS A 170 -18.48 23.48 -13.47
CA LYS A 170 -18.56 22.30 -14.35
C LYS A 170 -17.71 21.13 -13.86
N ASP A 171 -16.52 21.41 -13.32
CA ASP A 171 -15.66 20.38 -12.74
C ASP A 171 -16.28 19.75 -11.48
N ILE A 172 -16.85 20.57 -10.59
CA ILE A 172 -17.56 20.07 -9.40
C ILE A 172 -18.76 19.20 -9.83
N ASP A 173 -19.54 19.63 -10.83
CA ASP A 173 -20.67 18.85 -11.36
C ASP A 173 -20.22 17.50 -11.92
N LYS A 174 -19.09 17.46 -12.61
CA LYS A 174 -18.50 16.21 -13.12
C LYS A 174 -18.11 15.26 -11.99
N TYR A 175 -17.48 15.75 -10.93
CA TYR A 175 -17.15 14.93 -9.77
C TYR A 175 -18.41 14.50 -9.00
N TYR A 176 -19.43 15.35 -8.93
CA TYR A 176 -20.70 15.05 -8.30
C TYR A 176 -21.46 13.95 -9.05
N LEU A 177 -21.57 14.03 -10.38
CA LEU A 177 -22.16 12.98 -11.21
C LEU A 177 -21.43 11.64 -11.04
N ASN A 178 -20.10 11.67 -10.98
CA ASN A 178 -19.32 10.47 -10.73
C ASN A 178 -19.57 9.89 -9.32
N PHE A 179 -19.72 10.75 -8.31
CA PHE A 179 -20.09 10.33 -6.96
C PHE A 179 -21.51 9.75 -6.92
N GLN A 180 -22.48 10.38 -7.57
CA GLN A 180 -23.86 9.91 -7.67
C GLN A 180 -23.94 8.53 -8.34
N ARG A 181 -23.19 8.30 -9.42
CA ARG A 181 -23.18 7.02 -10.14
C ARG A 181 -22.48 5.90 -9.37
N THR A 182 -21.35 6.21 -8.74
CA THR A 182 -20.51 5.16 -8.14
C THR A 182 -20.81 4.94 -6.67
N GLU A 183 -21.30 5.96 -5.96
CA GLU A 183 -21.42 6.02 -4.50
C GLU A 183 -20.11 5.60 -3.78
N ARG A 184 -18.94 5.66 -4.45
CA ARG A 184 -17.68 5.12 -3.93
C ARG A 184 -16.95 6.13 -3.07
N TYR A 185 -16.22 5.62 -2.08
CA TYR A 185 -15.36 6.42 -1.20
C TYR A 185 -14.40 7.33 -1.98
N LYS A 186 -13.73 6.80 -3.01
CA LYS A 186 -12.77 7.57 -3.83
C LYS A 186 -13.45 8.73 -4.57
N ALA A 187 -14.64 8.52 -5.12
CA ALA A 187 -15.39 9.57 -5.80
C ALA A 187 -15.83 10.67 -4.82
N MET A 188 -16.22 10.27 -3.61
CA MET A 188 -16.57 11.19 -2.53
C MET A 188 -15.40 12.09 -2.11
N VAL A 189 -14.22 11.49 -1.92
CA VAL A 189 -13.00 12.24 -1.56
C VAL A 189 -12.59 13.20 -2.68
N ASN A 190 -12.67 12.76 -3.94
CA ASN A 190 -12.37 13.63 -5.07
C ASN A 190 -13.33 14.82 -5.17
N LEU A 191 -14.63 14.61 -4.91
CA LEU A 191 -15.62 15.67 -4.88
C LEU A 191 -15.33 16.68 -3.76
N LEU A 192 -15.09 16.20 -2.53
CA LEU A 192 -14.73 17.06 -1.39
C LEU A 192 -13.46 17.85 -1.66
N SER A 193 -12.44 17.19 -2.20
CA SER A 193 -11.18 17.84 -2.59
C SER A 193 -11.41 18.96 -3.61
N CYS A 194 -12.25 18.72 -4.62
CA CYS A 194 -12.56 19.72 -5.63
C CYS A 194 -13.35 20.90 -5.04
N MET A 195 -14.28 20.66 -4.12
CA MET A 195 -15.00 21.72 -3.41
C MET A 195 -14.09 22.56 -2.51
N GLU A 196 -13.20 21.93 -1.75
CA GLU A 196 -12.25 22.62 -0.86
C GLU A 196 -11.26 23.46 -1.68
N GLU A 197 -10.73 22.91 -2.78
CA GLU A 197 -9.85 23.64 -3.70
C GLU A 197 -10.57 24.85 -4.32
N SER A 198 -11.80 24.67 -4.80
CA SER A 198 -12.59 25.76 -5.40
C SER A 198 -12.93 26.86 -4.39
N LYS A 199 -13.24 26.53 -3.14
CA LYS A 199 -13.49 27.51 -2.06
C LYS A 199 -12.23 28.31 -1.70
N LEU A 200 -11.04 27.69 -1.80
CA LEU A 200 -9.76 28.36 -1.55
C LEU A 200 -9.32 29.27 -2.72
N LEU A 201 -9.62 28.88 -3.95
CA LEU A 201 -9.26 29.64 -5.15
C LEU A 201 -10.18 30.86 -5.38
N TYR A 202 -11.45 30.75 -5.01
CA TYR A 202 -12.47 31.79 -5.27
C TYR A 202 -13.32 32.06 -4.02
N PRO A 203 -12.73 32.69 -2.98
CA PRO A 203 -13.44 32.96 -1.72
C PRO A 203 -14.57 34.00 -1.85
N ASP A 204 -14.50 34.89 -2.85
CA ASP A 204 -15.45 36.00 -3.00
C ASP A 204 -16.58 35.71 -4.02
N SER A 205 -16.58 34.53 -4.64
CA SER A 205 -17.60 34.15 -5.62
C SER A 205 -18.84 33.58 -4.93
N GLU A 206 -19.87 34.42 -4.77
CA GLU A 206 -21.14 34.03 -4.15
C GLU A 206 -21.84 32.89 -4.91
N ASP A 207 -21.85 32.95 -6.25
CA ASP A 207 -22.43 31.91 -7.11
C ASP A 207 -21.77 30.53 -6.92
N LEU A 208 -20.43 30.49 -6.88
CA LEU A 208 -19.68 29.25 -6.67
C LEU A 208 -19.92 28.67 -5.28
N ILE A 209 -19.97 29.52 -4.25
CA ILE A 209 -20.22 29.11 -2.87
C ILE A 209 -21.64 28.55 -2.73
N ASN A 210 -22.63 29.21 -3.31
CA ASN A 210 -24.02 28.75 -3.32
C ASN A 210 -24.15 27.41 -4.04
N HIS A 211 -23.46 27.24 -5.18
CA HIS A 211 -23.44 25.97 -5.92
C HIS A 211 -22.79 24.84 -5.11
N ILE A 212 -21.66 25.10 -4.44
CA ILE A 212 -21.00 24.14 -3.56
C ILE A 212 -21.95 23.72 -2.42
N ASN A 213 -22.69 24.65 -1.82
CA ASN A 213 -23.62 24.37 -0.74
C ASN A 213 -24.80 23.50 -1.19
N ASP A 214 -25.39 23.78 -2.36
CA ASP A 214 -26.44 22.94 -2.94
C ASP A 214 -25.94 21.50 -3.21
N ILE A 215 -24.74 21.37 -3.80
CA ILE A 215 -24.15 20.05 -4.04
C ILE A 215 -23.82 19.32 -2.73
N LYS A 216 -23.39 20.02 -1.67
CA LYS A 216 -23.20 19.43 -0.34
C LYS A 216 -24.49 18.82 0.19
N ILE A 217 -25.61 19.56 0.16
CA ILE A 217 -26.92 19.07 0.62
C ILE A 217 -27.33 17.81 -0.15
N LYS A 218 -27.23 17.84 -1.48
CA LYS A 218 -27.53 16.68 -2.34
C LYS A 218 -26.61 15.49 -2.03
N SER A 219 -25.33 15.74 -1.81
CA SER A 219 -24.32 14.72 -1.46
C SER A 219 -24.58 14.09 -0.10
N VAL A 220 -25.09 14.84 0.89
CA VAL A 220 -25.53 14.29 2.18
C VAL A 220 -26.63 13.25 1.99
N ASN A 221 -27.64 13.54 1.17
CA ASN A 221 -28.74 12.61 0.91
C ASN A 221 -28.24 11.31 0.25
N ILE A 222 -27.38 11.42 -0.77
CA ILE A 222 -26.76 10.26 -1.43
C ILE A 222 -25.95 9.43 -0.43
N SER A 223 -25.11 10.10 0.39
CA SER A 223 -24.27 9.41 1.37
C SER A 223 -25.09 8.70 2.46
N ASN A 224 -26.16 9.32 2.97
CA ASN A 224 -27.06 8.71 3.95
C ASN A 224 -27.71 7.43 3.43
N VAL A 225 -28.20 7.47 2.18
CA VAL A 225 -28.79 6.29 1.54
C VAL A 225 -27.73 5.19 1.34
N SER A 226 -26.53 5.55 0.87
CA SER A 226 -25.45 4.59 0.67
C SER A 226 -24.98 3.96 1.99
N ILE A 227 -24.90 4.74 3.07
CA ILE A 227 -24.57 4.25 4.42
C ILE A 227 -25.64 3.26 4.90
N LYS A 228 -26.93 3.55 4.72
CA LYS A 228 -28.02 2.62 5.08
C LYS A 228 -27.91 1.31 4.31
N LYS A 229 -27.71 1.35 2.99
CA LYS A 229 -27.51 0.16 2.15
C LYS A 229 -26.34 -0.71 2.64
N ARG A 230 -25.21 -0.09 2.98
CA ARG A 230 -24.01 -0.80 3.46
C ARG A 230 -24.17 -1.35 4.88
N LYS A 231 -24.81 -0.59 5.79
CA LYS A 231 -25.15 -1.06 7.14
C LYS A 231 -26.06 -2.30 7.07
N PHE A 232 -27.05 -2.29 6.19
CA PHE A 232 -27.89 -3.45 5.94
C PHE A 232 -27.09 -4.65 5.41
N ALA A 233 -26.24 -4.46 4.40
CA ALA A 233 -25.40 -5.53 3.88
C ALA A 233 -24.46 -6.14 4.94
N ILE A 234 -23.86 -5.30 5.78
CA ILE A 234 -23.02 -5.76 6.90
C ILE A 234 -23.87 -6.53 7.91
N PHE A 235 -25.07 -6.07 8.24
CA PHE A 235 -25.97 -6.78 9.14
C PHE A 235 -26.35 -8.18 8.62
N VAL A 236 -26.67 -8.30 7.33
CA VAL A 236 -26.89 -9.62 6.69
C VAL A 236 -25.64 -10.50 6.78
N LEU A 237 -24.45 -9.93 6.54
CA LEU A 237 -23.19 -10.66 6.65
C LEU A 237 -22.92 -11.15 8.07
N ILE A 238 -23.27 -10.37 9.11
CA ILE A 238 -23.18 -10.79 10.51
C ILE A 238 -24.05 -12.01 10.76
N ILE A 239 -25.31 -11.99 10.30
CA ILE A 239 -26.24 -13.12 10.46
C ILE A 239 -25.70 -14.38 9.80
N ILE A 240 -25.25 -14.28 8.54
CA ILE A 240 -24.67 -15.41 7.80
C ILE A 240 -23.44 -15.96 8.55
N THR A 241 -22.54 -15.09 8.98
CA THR A 241 -21.32 -15.50 9.71
C THR A 241 -21.66 -16.19 11.04
N ALA A 242 -22.68 -15.71 11.75
CA ALA A 242 -23.14 -16.33 13.00
C ALA A 242 -23.69 -17.74 12.77
N ILE A 243 -24.50 -17.94 11.72
CA ILE A 243 -25.03 -19.27 11.35
C ILE A 243 -23.89 -20.24 11.01
N PHE A 244 -22.92 -19.81 10.20
CA PHE A 244 -21.76 -20.63 9.85
C PHE A 244 -20.90 -20.97 11.07
N SER A 245 -20.75 -20.05 12.02
CA SER A 245 -20.04 -20.30 13.27
C SER A 245 -20.73 -21.40 14.10
N LEU A 246 -22.05 -21.34 14.26
CA LEU A 246 -22.83 -22.35 14.97
C LEU A 246 -22.71 -23.74 14.33
N ILE A 247 -22.81 -23.82 13.00
CA ILE A 247 -22.63 -25.09 12.27
C ILE A 247 -21.21 -25.63 12.48
N SER A 248 -20.21 -24.76 12.45
CA SER A 248 -18.80 -25.16 12.63
C SER A 248 -18.55 -25.73 14.04
N ILE A 249 -19.13 -25.10 15.07
CA ILE A 249 -19.06 -25.60 16.46
C ILE A 249 -19.74 -26.96 16.58
N GLY A 250 -20.90 -27.15 15.93
CA GLY A 250 -21.61 -28.43 15.92
C GLY A 250 -20.79 -29.56 15.29
N ILE A 251 -20.17 -29.32 14.12
CA ILE A 251 -19.29 -30.29 13.44
C ILE A 251 -18.09 -30.62 14.33
N TRP A 252 -17.44 -29.61 14.89
CA TRP A 252 -16.29 -29.80 15.77
C TRP A 252 -16.64 -30.60 17.02
N GLY A 253 -17.78 -30.30 17.67
CA GLY A 253 -18.27 -31.03 18.84
C GLY A 253 -18.59 -32.49 18.52
N PHE A 254 -19.18 -32.77 17.36
CA PHE A 254 -19.47 -34.13 16.90
C PHE A 254 -18.18 -34.93 16.61
N ASP A 255 -17.21 -34.31 15.92
CA ASP A 255 -15.91 -34.92 15.65
C ASP A 255 -15.13 -35.20 16.95
N PHE A 256 -15.20 -34.28 17.91
CA PHE A 256 -14.59 -34.43 19.23
C PHE A 256 -15.25 -35.55 20.04
N TYR A 257 -16.58 -35.63 20.04
CA TYR A 257 -17.32 -36.72 20.67
C TYR A 257 -16.94 -38.08 20.09
N ASN A 258 -16.87 -38.20 18.76
CA ASN A 258 -16.44 -39.43 18.09
C ASN A 258 -14.98 -39.78 18.38
N LYS A 259 -14.12 -38.79 18.61
CA LYS A 259 -12.74 -39.01 19.04
C LYS A 259 -12.71 -39.62 20.45
N ILE A 260 -13.40 -39.01 21.42
CA ILE A 260 -13.48 -39.52 22.80
C ILE A 260 -14.08 -40.93 22.83
N LYS A 261 -15.16 -41.17 22.07
CA LYS A 261 -15.80 -42.49 22.02
C LYS A 261 -14.84 -43.57 21.51
N ARG A 262 -14.02 -43.26 20.50
CA ARG A 262 -12.98 -44.16 19.98
C ARG A 262 -11.87 -44.39 21.00
N GLU A 263 -11.42 -43.35 21.69
CA GLU A 263 -10.39 -43.48 22.75
C GLU A 263 -10.86 -44.39 23.88
N LYS A 264 -12.10 -44.22 24.36
CA LYS A 264 -12.70 -45.11 25.38
C LYS A 264 -12.82 -46.56 24.89
N MET A 265 -13.18 -46.77 23.63
CA MET A 265 -13.26 -48.11 23.04
C MET A 265 -11.87 -48.77 22.98
N ILE A 266 -10.84 -48.02 22.58
CA ILE A 266 -9.45 -48.50 22.57
C ILE A 266 -9.00 -48.85 23.99
N GLU A 267 -9.27 -47.98 24.98
CA GLU A 267 -8.91 -48.22 26.38
C GLU A 267 -9.57 -49.49 26.95
N SER A 268 -10.85 -49.73 26.62
CA SER A 268 -11.53 -50.97 26.98
C SER A 268 -10.87 -52.20 26.36
N ILE A 269 -10.48 -52.15 25.08
CA ILE A 269 -9.82 -53.27 24.40
C ILE A 269 -8.42 -53.51 24.99
N ILE A 270 -7.69 -52.45 25.34
CA ILE A 270 -6.37 -52.56 26.01
C ILE A 270 -6.52 -53.26 27.36
N LYS A 271 -7.52 -52.87 28.16
CA LYS A 271 -7.80 -53.51 29.45
C LYS A 271 -8.12 -55.00 29.29
N ASP A 272 -8.89 -55.37 28.27
CA ASP A 272 -9.15 -56.78 27.94
C ASP A 272 -7.87 -57.54 27.57
N ILE A 273 -7.00 -56.93 26.76
CA ILE A 273 -5.70 -57.52 26.38
C ILE A 273 -4.83 -57.74 27.62
N ASP A 274 -4.78 -56.79 28.55
CA ASP A 274 -3.98 -56.91 29.77
C ASP A 274 -4.52 -58.02 30.70
N ASN A 275 -5.84 -58.16 30.82
CA ASN A 275 -6.45 -59.29 31.54
C ASN A 275 -6.11 -60.64 30.87
N LEU A 276 -6.17 -60.72 29.55
CA LEU A 276 -5.78 -61.93 28.80
C LEU A 276 -4.29 -62.26 28.99
N ARG A 277 -3.42 -61.26 29.03
CA ARG A 277 -1.97 -61.45 29.31
C ARG A 277 -1.73 -61.99 30.72
N LEU A 278 -2.46 -61.51 31.72
CA LEU A 278 -2.39 -62.02 33.09
C LEU A 278 -2.87 -63.49 33.16
N GLN A 279 -4.03 -63.78 32.55
CA GLN A 279 -4.56 -65.15 32.48
C GLN A 279 -3.59 -66.10 31.78
N LYS A 280 -2.99 -65.66 30.67
CA LYS A 280 -1.95 -66.41 29.98
C LYS A 280 -0.77 -66.74 30.89
N GLY A 281 -0.28 -65.74 31.65
CA GLY A 281 0.81 -65.93 32.62
C GLY A 281 0.49 -67.05 33.61
N THR A 282 -0.71 -67.01 34.20
CA THR A 282 -1.15 -68.05 35.17
C THR A 282 -1.27 -69.44 34.54
N LEU A 283 -1.72 -69.55 33.29
CA LEU A 283 -1.86 -70.84 32.58
C LEU A 283 -0.51 -71.43 32.17
N MET A 284 0.46 -70.57 31.82
CA MET A 284 1.83 -71.00 31.56
C MET A 284 2.49 -71.53 32.84
N GLU A 285 2.26 -70.86 33.97
CA GLU A 285 2.73 -71.33 35.29
C GLU A 285 2.08 -72.67 35.70
N SER A 286 0.82 -72.90 35.32
CA SER A 286 0.12 -74.16 35.58
C SER A 286 0.41 -75.28 34.56
N GLY A 287 1.29 -75.05 33.57
CA GLY A 287 1.66 -76.03 32.54
C GLY A 287 0.59 -76.27 31.44
N ASN A 288 -0.44 -75.44 31.35
CA ASN A 288 -1.51 -75.59 30.35
C ASN A 288 -1.19 -74.78 29.07
N ILE A 289 -0.26 -75.32 28.28
CA ILE A 289 0.32 -74.64 27.11
C ILE A 289 -0.70 -74.47 25.96
N ALA A 290 -1.62 -75.42 25.80
CA ALA A 290 -2.64 -75.37 24.74
C ALA A 290 -3.62 -74.21 24.95
N GLU A 291 -4.13 -74.03 26.17
CA GLU A 291 -5.01 -72.89 26.50
C GLU A 291 -4.25 -71.56 26.47
N ALA A 292 -2.98 -71.53 26.88
CA ALA A 292 -2.14 -70.34 26.78
C ALA A 292 -1.92 -69.88 25.31
N SER A 293 -1.81 -70.83 24.36
CA SER A 293 -1.68 -70.53 22.94
C SER A 293 -2.99 -70.00 22.32
N ALA A 294 -4.15 -70.48 22.77
CA ALA A 294 -5.45 -69.96 22.31
C ALA A 294 -5.68 -68.50 22.74
N ILE A 295 -5.11 -68.10 23.89
CA ILE A 295 -5.16 -66.71 24.35
C ILE A 295 -4.33 -65.78 23.45
N ASP A 296 -3.23 -66.24 22.86
CA ASP A 296 -2.42 -65.43 21.94
C ASP A 296 -3.18 -65.04 20.67
N GLU A 297 -3.98 -65.94 20.12
CA GLU A 297 -4.84 -65.64 18.97
C GLU A 297 -5.88 -64.56 19.30
N ASN A 298 -6.45 -64.61 20.51
CA ASN A 298 -7.40 -63.60 21.00
C ASN A 298 -6.74 -62.23 21.24
N ILE A 299 -5.52 -62.21 21.80
CA ILE A 299 -4.72 -60.99 21.96
C ILE A 299 -4.40 -60.37 20.59
N ASN A 300 -4.01 -61.19 19.60
CA ASN A 300 -3.70 -60.72 18.25
C ASN A 300 -4.94 -60.14 17.56
N SER A 301 -6.10 -60.82 17.66
CA SER A 301 -7.37 -60.34 17.12
C SER A 301 -7.78 -58.98 17.72
N LYS A 302 -7.71 -58.83 19.05
CA LYS A 302 -7.99 -57.54 19.72
C LYS A 302 -6.98 -56.45 19.36
N SER A 303 -5.71 -56.80 19.17
CA SER A 303 -4.66 -55.87 18.73
C SER A 303 -4.90 -55.37 17.30
N GLU A 304 -5.38 -56.25 16.41
CA GLU A 304 -5.77 -55.89 15.05
C GLU A 304 -6.98 -54.94 15.03
N GLN A 305 -7.97 -55.19 15.89
CA GLN A 305 -9.12 -54.28 16.07
C GLN A 305 -8.67 -52.87 16.48
N ILE A 306 -7.69 -52.73 17.39
CA ILE A 306 -7.11 -51.42 17.75
C ILE A 306 -6.50 -50.74 16.53
N ASN A 307 -5.73 -51.47 15.72
CA ASN A 307 -5.09 -50.92 14.51
C ASN A 307 -6.12 -50.44 13.49
N ILE A 308 -7.22 -51.17 13.30
CA ILE A 308 -8.32 -50.77 12.41
C ILE A 308 -8.97 -49.47 12.92
N ILE A 309 -9.24 -49.37 14.22
CA ILE A 309 -9.84 -48.16 14.83
C ILE A 309 -8.89 -46.95 14.70
N LYS A 310 -7.59 -47.15 14.90
CA LYS A 310 -6.55 -46.11 14.84
C LYS A 310 -6.28 -45.61 13.42
N ASN A 311 -6.33 -46.51 12.43
CA ASN A 311 -6.08 -46.19 11.02
C ASN A 311 -7.29 -45.60 10.30
N ASN A 312 -8.49 -45.61 10.91
CA ASN A 312 -9.67 -44.93 10.38
C ASN A 312 -9.57 -43.39 10.58
N LYS A 313 -8.59 -42.77 9.90
CA LYS A 313 -8.42 -41.33 9.82
C LYS A 313 -9.37 -40.76 8.77
N LYS A 314 -10.57 -40.36 9.18
CA LYS A 314 -11.35 -39.41 8.40
C LYS A 314 -10.69 -38.03 8.52
N VAL A 315 -10.39 -37.41 7.38
CA VAL A 315 -9.94 -36.01 7.33
C VAL A 315 -11.02 -35.16 7.99
N SER A 316 -10.65 -34.48 9.08
CA SER A 316 -11.58 -33.77 9.94
C SER A 316 -12.15 -32.56 9.19
N LEU A 317 -13.40 -32.68 8.74
CA LEU A 317 -14.19 -31.63 8.09
C LEU A 317 -14.21 -30.33 8.92
N ALA A 318 -14.03 -30.45 10.24
CA ALA A 318 -13.94 -29.33 11.18
C ALA A 318 -12.81 -28.31 10.87
N TYR A 319 -11.68 -28.72 10.28
CA TYR A 319 -10.61 -27.74 9.97
C TYR A 319 -11.01 -26.78 8.85
N TYR A 320 -11.75 -27.27 7.86
CA TYR A 320 -12.23 -26.45 6.75
C TYR A 320 -13.33 -25.48 7.22
N SER A 321 -14.22 -25.93 8.10
CA SER A 321 -15.29 -25.08 8.65
C SER A 321 -14.73 -23.96 9.54
N ILE A 322 -13.76 -24.25 10.40
CA ILE A 322 -13.07 -23.24 11.22
C ILE A 322 -12.33 -22.23 10.35
N SER A 323 -11.59 -22.71 9.34
CA SER A 323 -10.85 -21.83 8.42
C SER A 323 -11.78 -20.89 7.65
N LEU A 324 -12.95 -21.39 7.23
CA LEU A 324 -13.96 -20.59 6.54
C LEU A 324 -14.57 -19.52 7.46
N ALA A 325 -14.88 -19.87 8.72
CA ALA A 325 -15.41 -18.93 9.70
C ALA A 325 -14.42 -17.78 9.99
N VAL A 326 -13.13 -18.08 10.09
CA VAL A 326 -12.06 -17.07 10.27
C VAL A 326 -11.98 -16.13 9.06
N LEU A 327 -12.04 -16.68 7.83
CA LEU A 327 -12.05 -15.86 6.61
C LEU A 327 -13.25 -14.91 6.56
N LEU A 328 -14.45 -15.39 6.90
CA LEU A 328 -15.65 -14.54 6.96
C LEU A 328 -15.53 -13.42 8.00
N ALA A 329 -14.96 -13.72 9.18
CA ALA A 329 -14.70 -12.71 10.20
C ALA A 329 -13.72 -11.61 9.73
N ILE A 330 -12.66 -11.99 9.00
CA ILE A 330 -11.70 -11.04 8.40
C ILE A 330 -12.42 -10.13 7.38
N ILE A 331 -13.23 -10.71 6.50
CA ILE A 331 -14.01 -9.95 5.50
C ILE A 331 -14.95 -8.96 6.20
N LEU A 332 -15.65 -9.41 7.25
CA LEU A 332 -16.55 -8.58 8.04
C LEU A 332 -15.83 -7.37 8.67
N SER A 333 -14.66 -7.61 9.26
CA SER A 333 -13.81 -6.56 9.83
C SER A 333 -13.41 -5.52 8.79
N ILE A 334 -12.95 -5.96 7.60
CA ILE A 334 -12.59 -5.07 6.50
C ILE A 334 -13.79 -4.23 6.05
N CYS A 335 -14.98 -4.83 5.94
CA CYS A 335 -16.21 -4.13 5.57
C CYS A 335 -16.61 -3.07 6.60
N MET A 336 -16.52 -3.38 7.90
CA MET A 336 -16.76 -2.42 8.98
C MET A 336 -15.81 -1.22 8.93
N VAL A 337 -14.50 -1.47 8.76
CA VAL A 337 -13.50 -0.40 8.65
C VAL A 337 -13.77 0.50 7.44
N ARG A 338 -14.12 -0.09 6.29
CA ARG A 338 -14.47 0.67 5.08
C ARG A 338 -15.74 1.50 5.24
N LEU A 339 -16.75 0.95 5.93
CA LEU A 339 -17.97 1.69 6.24
C LEU A 339 -17.66 2.89 7.14
N ASN A 340 -16.88 2.68 8.21
CA ASN A 340 -16.52 3.75 9.14
C ASN A 340 -15.76 4.89 8.42
N LYS A 341 -14.79 4.56 7.56
CA LYS A 341 -14.09 5.57 6.74
C LYS A 341 -15.03 6.37 5.85
N PHE A 342 -16.02 5.70 5.25
CA PHE A 342 -17.03 6.35 4.43
C PHE A 342 -17.95 7.24 5.25
N ASP A 343 -18.45 6.77 6.40
CA ASP A 343 -19.33 7.51 7.32
C ASP A 343 -18.62 8.79 7.82
N VAL A 344 -17.41 8.67 8.35
CA VAL A 344 -16.61 9.81 8.82
C VAL A 344 -16.37 10.85 7.72
N THR A 345 -16.07 10.41 6.49
CA THR A 345 -15.80 11.34 5.39
C THR A 345 -17.09 11.98 4.88
N SER A 346 -18.22 11.27 4.90
CA SER A 346 -19.54 11.82 4.56
C SER A 346 -19.99 12.92 5.53
N SER A 347 -19.58 12.82 6.80
CA SER A 347 -19.88 13.85 7.80
C SER A 347 -19.28 15.23 7.45
N ARG A 348 -18.24 15.27 6.60
CA ARG A 348 -17.66 16.53 6.12
C ARG A 348 -18.60 17.30 5.19
N PHE A 349 -19.55 16.64 4.53
CA PHE A 349 -20.62 17.36 3.81
C PHE A 349 -21.65 18.01 4.74
N ARG A 350 -21.70 17.61 6.02
CA ARG A 350 -22.63 18.16 7.03
C ARG A 350 -22.04 19.29 7.86
N LYS A 351 -20.71 19.43 7.91
CA LYS A 351 -20.03 20.40 8.75
C LYS A 351 -19.78 21.71 7.99
N ASP A 352 -20.73 22.62 8.09
CA ASP A 352 -20.52 24.07 7.92
C ASP A 352 -21.40 24.87 8.92
N ASN A 353 -21.68 24.31 10.11
CA ASN A 353 -22.23 25.07 11.25
C ASN A 353 -21.13 25.38 12.25
#